data_AF-A0A6A5GHE7-F1
#
_entry.id   AF-A0A6A5GHE7-F1
#
_cell.length_a   1.000
_cell.length_b   1.000
_cell.length_c   1.000
_cell.angle_alpha   90.00
_cell.angle_beta   90.00
_cell.angle_gamma   90.00
#
_symmetry.space_group_name_H-M   'P 1'
#
loop_
_entity.id
_entity.type
_entity.pdbx_description
1 polymer ?
#
loop_
_entity_poly.entity_id
_entity_poly.type
_entity_poly.pdbx_seq_one_letter_code
_entity_poly.pdbx_strand_id
1 'polypeptide(L)'
;MFPIAPYLPRTSPALPTTTSMVTTKKIKKPNKYVSSNLAASSRLGNHLFELSALLAIARKLERIPTFFIIDHHYDQMLKDTDFVIPGLLDHFLIINESVPVSITPTDFQLKCCMWDDPDRLKNITDEYIHIRGTHYQSWKFFPRLRNELMGYLKTTKNKFPNLPKSSSNTFVTCVHIRRTDFVGSGFHVPDEKFILSAMQFVEQKGSYKLLQS
;
A
#
# COMPACT_ATOMS: atom_id res chain seq x y z
N MET A 1 28.61 2.51 -14.54
CA MET A 1 28.58 2.72 -13.07
C MET A 1 28.05 4.12 -12.86
N PHE A 2 26.73 4.25 -12.63
CA PHE A 2 26.10 5.56 -12.42
C PHE A 2 26.07 5.85 -10.91
N PRO A 3 26.42 7.06 -10.46
CA PRO A 3 26.45 7.39 -9.05
C PRO A 3 25.03 7.42 -8.48
N ILE A 4 24.86 6.77 -7.33
CA ILE A 4 23.62 6.73 -6.55
C ILE A 4 23.55 8.06 -5.78
N ALA A 5 22.56 8.90 -6.10
CA ALA A 5 22.28 10.08 -5.30
C ALA A 5 21.53 9.66 -4.03
N PRO A 6 21.94 10.10 -2.83
CA PRO A 6 21.22 9.82 -1.59
C PRO A 6 19.84 10.51 -1.60
N TYR A 7 18.82 9.81 -1.08
CA TYR A 7 17.51 10.36 -0.81
C TYR A 7 17.64 11.46 0.25
N LEU A 8 17.46 12.72 -0.17
CA LEU A 8 17.41 13.85 0.74
C LEU A 8 16.00 13.94 1.35
N PRO A 9 15.84 13.90 2.67
CA PRO A 9 14.55 14.14 3.31
C PRO A 9 14.10 15.57 2.98
N ARG A 10 12.82 15.75 2.64
CA ARG A 10 12.21 17.08 2.56
C ARG A 10 12.33 17.73 3.94
N THR A 11 12.85 18.96 3.95
CA THR A 11 13.06 19.77 5.14
C THR A 11 11.74 19.97 5.90
N SER A 12 11.70 19.49 7.14
CA SER A 12 10.67 19.87 8.11
C SER A 12 10.71 21.38 8.36
N PRO A 13 9.57 22.07 8.52
CA PRO A 13 9.55 23.49 8.83
C PRO A 13 10.19 23.74 10.20
N ALA A 14 11.07 24.74 10.25
CA ALA A 14 11.79 25.17 11.44
C ALA A 14 10.84 25.60 12.58
N LEU A 15 11.20 25.24 13.82
CA LEU A 15 10.48 25.60 15.03
C LEU A 15 10.71 27.09 15.36
N PRO A 16 9.66 27.91 15.60
CA PRO A 16 9.85 29.29 16.03
C PRO A 16 10.16 29.41 17.52
N THR A 17 11.12 30.29 17.82
CA THR A 17 11.63 30.67 19.15
C THR A 17 10.58 31.42 19.98
N THR A 18 10.58 31.14 21.28
CA THR A 18 9.63 31.48 22.34
C THR A 18 9.40 32.99 22.56
N THR A 19 8.14 33.42 22.78
CA THR A 19 7.74 34.35 23.87
C THR A 19 6.25 34.12 24.21
N SER A 20 5.93 34.23 25.50
CA SER A 20 4.77 33.70 26.23
C SER A 20 3.37 34.17 25.79
N MET A 21 2.37 33.27 25.85
CA MET A 21 1.09 33.50 26.54
C MET A 21 0.51 32.16 27.00
N VAL A 22 0.11 32.09 28.27
CA VAL A 22 -0.57 30.94 28.88
C VAL A 22 -1.90 30.73 28.18
N THR A 23 -1.96 29.72 27.31
CA THR A 23 -3.22 29.14 26.86
C THR A 23 -3.28 27.75 27.45
N THR A 24 -4.35 27.44 28.17
CA THR A 24 -4.67 26.12 28.71
C THR A 24 -4.34 25.04 27.68
N LYS A 25 -3.20 24.35 27.87
CA LYS A 25 -2.80 23.22 27.04
C LYS A 25 -3.91 22.18 27.18
N LYS A 26 -4.73 22.01 26.13
CA LYS A 26 -5.31 20.70 25.85
C LYS A 26 -4.15 19.73 25.95
N ILE A 27 -4.17 18.86 26.95
CA ILE A 27 -3.19 17.79 27.10
C ILE A 27 -3.23 17.03 25.78
N LYS A 28 -2.25 17.24 24.90
CA LYS A 28 -2.09 16.42 23.70
C LYS A 28 -1.91 15.01 24.25
N LYS A 29 -2.86 14.11 23.98
CA LYS A 29 -2.68 12.68 24.24
C LYS A 29 -1.29 12.31 23.71
N PRO A 30 -0.51 11.48 24.42
CA PRO A 30 0.77 11.01 23.89
C PRO A 30 0.51 10.43 22.51
N ASN A 31 1.31 10.86 21.53
CA ASN A 31 1.23 10.32 20.18
C ASN A 31 1.50 8.82 20.29
N LYS A 32 0.48 8.01 20.02
CA LYS A 32 0.62 6.56 20.00
C LYS A 32 0.94 6.12 18.58
N TYR A 33 1.75 5.08 18.43
CA TYR A 33 2.25 4.62 17.15
C TYR A 33 1.78 3.20 16.87
N VAL A 34 1.57 2.88 15.60
CA VAL A 34 1.50 1.51 15.11
C VAL A 34 2.46 1.35 13.94
N SER A 35 3.29 0.32 14.00
CA SER A 35 4.28 0.02 12.97
C SER A 35 4.20 -1.40 12.48
N SER A 36 4.65 -1.66 11.26
CA SER A 36 4.67 -2.99 10.65
C SER A 36 6.04 -3.29 10.06
N ASN A 37 6.36 -4.58 9.96
CA ASN A 37 7.57 -5.06 9.29
C ASN A 37 7.58 -4.88 7.78
N LEU A 38 6.41 -4.61 7.15
CA LEU A 38 6.17 -4.45 5.71
C LEU A 38 6.86 -5.46 4.78
N ALA A 39 6.17 -5.98 3.77
CA ALA A 39 6.81 -6.80 2.73
C ALA A 39 7.66 -5.96 1.75
N ALA A 40 8.68 -5.24 2.23
CA ALA A 40 9.48 -4.32 1.43
C ALA A 40 10.20 -5.02 0.25
N SER A 41 10.63 -6.27 0.42
CA SER A 41 11.23 -7.10 -0.65
C SER A 41 10.26 -7.51 -1.77
N SER A 42 8.96 -7.22 -1.62
CA SER A 42 7.95 -7.50 -2.64
C SER A 42 7.93 -6.50 -3.79
N ARG A 43 6.95 -6.62 -4.69
CA ARG A 43 6.69 -5.69 -5.79
C ARG A 43 5.70 -4.61 -5.41
N LEU A 44 5.66 -3.54 -6.20
CA LEU A 44 4.82 -2.36 -6.05
C LEU A 44 3.37 -2.66 -5.60
N GLY A 45 2.71 -3.64 -6.22
CA GLY A 45 1.34 -4.00 -5.82
C GLY A 45 1.23 -4.34 -4.32
N ASN A 46 2.17 -5.12 -3.79
CA ASN A 46 2.21 -5.44 -2.36
C ASN A 46 2.50 -4.20 -1.54
N HIS A 47 3.46 -3.36 -1.94
CA HIS A 47 3.78 -2.12 -1.23
C HIS A 47 2.56 -1.20 -1.09
N LEU A 48 1.79 -1.03 -2.16
CA LEU A 48 0.57 -0.23 -2.14
C LEU A 48 -0.47 -0.77 -1.17
N PHE A 49 -0.67 -2.09 -1.16
CA PHE A 49 -1.60 -2.74 -0.21
C PHE A 49 -1.10 -2.61 1.24
N GLU A 50 0.18 -2.89 1.49
CA GLU A 50 0.79 -2.87 2.81
C GLU A 50 0.71 -1.48 3.46
N LEU A 51 1.09 -0.45 2.71
CA LEU A 51 1.03 0.94 3.17
C LEU A 51 -0.43 1.39 3.34
N SER A 52 -1.30 1.13 2.36
CA SER A 52 -2.73 1.51 2.48
C SER A 52 -3.41 0.84 3.67
N ALA A 53 -3.11 -0.43 3.93
CA ALA A 53 -3.62 -1.16 5.08
C ALA A 53 -3.06 -0.62 6.40
N LEU A 54 -1.74 -0.39 6.49
CA LEU A 54 -1.14 0.17 7.69
C LEU A 54 -1.71 1.56 8.02
N LEU A 55 -1.91 2.41 7.02
CA LEU A 55 -2.57 3.71 7.19
C LEU A 55 -3.98 3.55 7.75
N ALA A 56 -4.77 2.62 7.21
CA ALA A 56 -6.14 2.38 7.66
C ALA A 56 -6.20 1.77 9.08
N ILE A 57 -5.29 0.82 9.38
CA ILE A 57 -5.12 0.24 10.71
C ILE A 57 -4.80 1.34 11.72
N ALA A 58 -3.82 2.19 11.41
CA ALA A 58 -3.41 3.29 12.28
C ALA A 58 -4.57 4.25 12.56
N ARG A 59 -5.33 4.64 11.54
CA ARG A 59 -6.53 5.48 11.71
C ARG A 59 -7.60 4.81 12.56
N LYS A 60 -7.86 3.51 12.35
CA LYS A 60 -8.86 2.74 13.15
C LYS A 60 -8.45 2.65 14.62
N LEU A 61 -7.15 2.67 14.90
CA LEU A 61 -6.57 2.62 16.25
C LEU A 61 -6.27 4.00 16.86
N GLU A 62 -6.55 5.09 16.13
CA GLU A 62 -6.17 6.46 16.53
C GLU A 62 -4.66 6.60 16.83
N ARG A 63 -3.84 5.97 15.99
CA ARG A 63 -2.37 5.94 16.08
C ARG A 63 -1.72 6.56 14.84
N ILE A 64 -0.47 7.00 15.00
CA ILE A 64 0.39 7.43 13.90
C ILE A 64 0.91 6.17 13.18
N PRO A 65 0.72 6.05 11.85
CA PRO A 65 1.31 4.95 11.09
C PRO A 65 2.82 5.17 10.96
N THR A 66 3.59 4.12 11.25
CA THR A 66 5.05 4.21 11.31
C THR A 66 5.67 2.98 10.67
N PHE A 67 6.84 3.10 10.05
CA PHE A 67 7.65 1.94 9.70
C PHE A 67 9.14 2.28 9.75
N PHE A 68 9.93 1.23 9.91
CA PHE A 68 11.37 1.30 10.06
C PHE A 68 12.03 0.85 8.76
N ILE A 69 13.09 1.53 8.33
CA ILE A 69 13.90 1.13 7.18
C ILE A 69 14.90 0.08 7.65
N ILE A 70 14.63 -1.19 7.34
CA ILE A 70 15.40 -2.33 7.87
C ILE A 70 16.53 -2.72 6.90
N ASP A 71 16.28 -2.64 5.60
CA ASP A 71 17.21 -3.06 4.55
C ASP A 71 17.00 -2.27 3.25
N HIS A 72 17.85 -2.54 2.25
CA HIS A 72 17.81 -1.88 0.94
C HIS A 72 16.50 -2.07 0.14
N HIS A 73 15.65 -3.05 0.49
CA HIS A 73 14.38 -3.21 -0.20
C HIS A 73 13.40 -2.07 0.12
N TYR A 74 13.55 -1.45 1.29
CA TYR A 74 12.77 -0.27 1.66
C TYR A 74 13.06 0.93 0.76
N ASP A 75 14.32 1.12 0.35
CA ASP A 75 14.68 2.21 -0.56
C ASP A 75 13.92 2.10 -1.89
N GLN A 76 13.83 0.88 -2.43
CA GLN A 76 13.09 0.60 -3.66
C GLN A 76 11.58 0.77 -3.44
N MET A 77 11.04 0.28 -2.32
CA MET A 77 9.64 0.47 -1.95
C MET A 77 9.26 1.96 -1.87
N LEU A 78 10.09 2.77 -1.21
CA LEU A 78 9.88 4.21 -1.07
C LEU A 78 9.93 4.90 -2.43
N LYS A 79 10.92 4.58 -3.26
CA LYS A 79 11.08 5.16 -4.59
C LYS A 79 9.89 4.84 -5.51
N ASP A 80 9.45 3.58 -5.54
CA ASP A 80 8.33 3.16 -6.39
C ASP A 80 7.00 3.73 -5.90
N THR A 81 6.81 3.78 -4.58
CA THR A 81 5.60 4.35 -3.97
C THR A 81 5.55 5.86 -4.22
N ASP A 82 6.64 6.60 -3.97
CA ASP A 82 6.70 8.05 -4.23
C ASP A 82 6.47 8.37 -5.71
N PHE A 83 6.96 7.51 -6.60
CA PHE A 83 6.75 7.68 -8.04
C PHE A 83 5.27 7.53 -8.45
N VAL A 84 4.53 6.59 -7.86
CA VAL A 84 3.16 6.24 -8.28
C VAL A 84 2.09 6.96 -7.47
N ILE A 85 2.25 7.03 -6.15
CA ILE A 85 1.27 7.54 -5.19
C ILE A 85 1.96 8.44 -4.12
N PRO A 86 2.62 9.54 -4.53
CA PRO A 86 3.47 10.33 -3.63
C PRO A 86 2.78 10.75 -2.34
N GLY A 87 1.50 11.15 -2.41
CA GLY A 87 0.74 11.59 -1.23
C GLY A 87 0.49 10.50 -0.18
N LEU A 88 0.66 9.21 -0.50
CA LEU A 88 0.51 8.14 0.47
C LEU A 88 1.61 8.19 1.54
N LEU A 89 2.86 8.44 1.14
CA LEU A 89 4.00 8.43 2.06
C LEU A 89 3.97 9.59 3.07
N ASP A 90 3.32 10.71 2.71
CA ASP A 90 3.19 11.90 3.56
C ASP A 90 2.43 11.64 4.88
N HIS A 91 1.73 10.51 4.98
CA HIS A 91 1.03 10.11 6.20
C HIS A 91 1.89 9.36 7.22
N PHE A 92 3.07 8.90 6.84
CA PHE A 92 3.88 7.98 7.65
C PHE A 92 4.99 8.70 8.39
N LEU A 93 5.22 8.28 9.63
CA LEU A 93 6.51 8.48 10.28
C LEU A 93 7.47 7.39 9.80
N ILE A 94 8.50 7.77 9.06
CA ILE A 94 9.50 6.84 8.51
C ILE A 94 10.78 6.99 9.33
N ILE A 95 11.25 5.89 9.92
CA ILE A 95 12.40 5.89 10.82
C ILE A 95 13.53 5.10 10.17
N ASN A 96 14.69 5.72 9.98
CA ASN A 96 15.87 5.08 9.38
C ASN A 96 16.76 4.39 10.43
N GLU A 97 16.14 3.57 11.27
CA GLU A 97 16.80 2.84 12.35
C GLU A 97 16.15 1.46 12.50
N SER A 98 16.78 0.56 13.26
CA SER A 98 16.17 -0.71 13.62
C SER A 98 15.02 -0.51 14.61
N VAL A 99 14.09 -1.48 14.64
CA VAL A 99 13.04 -1.52 15.66
C VAL A 99 13.70 -1.62 17.05
N PRO A 100 13.41 -0.72 18.00
CA PRO A 100 13.97 -0.81 19.34
C PRO A 100 13.67 -2.15 20.01
N VAL A 101 14.68 -2.75 20.64
CA VAL A 101 14.58 -4.08 21.29
C VAL A 101 13.55 -4.11 22.43
N SER A 102 13.23 -2.96 23.01
CA SER A 102 12.21 -2.81 24.04
C SER A 102 10.77 -2.99 23.51
N ILE A 103 10.55 -2.87 22.20
CA ILE A 103 9.23 -3.02 21.60
C ILE A 103 8.95 -4.50 21.38
N THR A 104 7.98 -5.03 22.12
CA THR A 104 7.52 -6.42 21.93
C THR A 104 6.64 -6.52 20.68
N PRO A 105 6.99 -7.36 19.71
CA PRO A 105 6.17 -7.53 18.51
C PRO A 105 4.81 -8.14 18.83
N THR A 106 3.74 -7.55 18.29
CA THR A 106 2.36 -8.01 18.43
C THR A 106 1.98 -8.90 17.25
N ASP A 107 1.45 -10.09 17.54
CA ASP A 107 0.98 -10.99 16.50
C ASP A 107 -0.25 -10.40 15.80
N PHE A 108 -0.12 -10.21 14.49
CA PHE A 108 -1.16 -9.69 13.60
C PHE A 108 -0.99 -10.24 12.21
N GLN A 109 -2.08 -10.77 11.63
CA GLN A 109 -2.10 -11.35 10.30
C GLN A 109 -0.90 -12.28 9.98
N LEU A 110 -0.66 -13.29 10.81
CA LEU A 110 0.50 -14.20 10.66
C LEU A 110 0.39 -15.11 9.42
N LYS A 111 -0.81 -15.27 8.86
CA LYS A 111 -1.04 -15.96 7.58
C LYS A 111 -1.21 -14.93 6.49
N CYS A 112 -0.46 -15.07 5.39
CA CYS A 112 -0.55 -14.13 4.29
C CYS A 112 -1.99 -13.94 3.85
N CYS A 113 -2.29 -12.69 3.50
CA CYS A 113 -3.36 -12.36 2.58
C CYS A 113 -4.77 -12.59 3.17
N MET A 114 -4.88 -12.95 4.45
CA MET A 114 -6.16 -13.08 5.15
C MET A 114 -6.49 -11.79 5.89
N TRP A 115 -7.77 -11.47 6.00
CA TRP A 115 -8.20 -10.33 6.80
C TRP A 115 -8.13 -10.66 8.29
N ASP A 116 -7.53 -9.76 9.06
CA ASP A 116 -7.47 -9.79 10.53
C ASP A 116 -8.05 -8.46 11.03
N ASP A 117 -9.00 -8.49 11.96
CA ASP A 117 -9.71 -7.27 12.37
C ASP A 117 -8.79 -6.39 13.24
N PRO A 118 -8.48 -5.15 12.84
CA PRO A 118 -7.64 -4.28 13.67
C PRO A 118 -8.30 -3.92 15.00
N ASP A 119 -9.62 -4.09 15.17
CA ASP A 119 -10.33 -3.78 16.42
C ASP A 119 -9.80 -4.55 17.62
N ARG A 120 -9.23 -5.74 17.41
CA ARG A 120 -8.63 -6.52 18.50
C ARG A 120 -7.40 -5.86 19.14
N LEU A 121 -6.82 -4.85 18.48
CA LEU A 121 -5.67 -4.08 18.98
C LEU A 121 -6.09 -2.81 19.73
N LYS A 122 -7.38 -2.43 19.72
CA LYS A 122 -7.86 -1.17 20.33
C LYS A 122 -7.60 -1.05 21.83
N ASN A 123 -7.66 -2.18 22.54
CA ASN A 123 -7.50 -2.20 24.00
C ASN A 123 -6.03 -2.16 24.43
N ILE A 124 -5.07 -2.23 23.49
CA ILE A 124 -3.65 -2.11 23.80
C ILE A 124 -3.35 -0.65 24.14
N THR A 125 -2.96 -0.41 25.39
CA THR A 125 -2.70 0.93 25.90
C THR A 125 -1.28 1.42 25.60
N ASP A 126 -0.38 0.52 25.24
CA ASP A 126 1.04 0.81 24.98
C ASP A 126 1.22 1.94 23.97
N GLU A 127 2.26 2.74 24.17
CA GLU A 127 2.59 3.84 23.26
C GLU A 127 2.93 3.30 21.87
N TYR A 128 3.62 2.17 21.80
CA TYR A 128 4.09 1.55 20.56
C TYR A 128 3.43 0.19 20.36
N ILE A 129 2.82 -0.02 19.19
CA ILE A 129 2.43 -1.35 18.71
C ILE A 129 3.27 -1.65 17.49
N HIS A 130 4.01 -2.76 17.50
CA HIS A 130 4.74 -3.22 16.31
C HIS A 130 4.13 -4.55 15.84
N ILE A 131 3.34 -4.52 14.78
CA ILE A 131 2.66 -5.69 14.23
C ILE A 131 3.60 -6.53 13.35
N ARG A 132 3.62 -7.85 13.58
CA ARG A 132 4.53 -8.78 12.89
C ARG A 132 4.09 -9.18 11.48
N GLY A 133 2.84 -8.93 11.10
CA GLY A 133 2.27 -9.36 9.84
C GLY A 133 2.95 -8.76 8.62
N THR A 134 2.74 -9.42 7.49
CA THR A 134 3.05 -8.87 6.16
C THR A 134 1.96 -9.29 5.19
N HIS A 135 1.96 -8.68 4.01
CA HIS A 135 1.03 -8.90 2.92
C HIS A 135 -0.43 -8.64 3.32
N TYR A 136 -0.73 -7.44 3.81
CA TYR A 136 -2.08 -6.94 4.10
C TYR A 136 -2.92 -6.73 2.81
N GLN A 137 -3.10 -7.78 2.01
CA GLN A 137 -3.67 -7.74 0.66
C GLN A 137 -5.21 -7.73 0.63
N SER A 138 -5.87 -7.67 1.78
CA SER A 138 -7.33 -7.60 1.83
C SER A 138 -7.82 -6.16 1.69
N TRP A 139 -8.70 -5.90 0.72
CA TRP A 139 -9.38 -4.61 0.60
C TRP A 139 -10.18 -4.21 1.86
N LYS A 140 -10.51 -5.20 2.71
CA LYS A 140 -11.23 -5.01 3.98
C LYS A 140 -10.46 -4.17 5.00
N PHE A 141 -9.15 -3.98 4.84
CA PHE A 141 -8.39 -3.06 5.71
C PHE A 141 -8.73 -1.59 5.44
N PHE A 142 -8.97 -1.22 4.19
CA PHE A 142 -9.14 0.18 3.78
C PHE A 142 -10.38 0.41 2.90
N PRO A 143 -11.56 -0.14 3.24
CA PRO A 143 -12.74 -0.11 2.36
C PRO A 143 -13.23 1.32 2.09
N ARG A 144 -12.92 2.27 2.97
CA ARG A 144 -13.31 3.67 2.88
C ARG A 144 -12.21 4.61 2.38
N LEU A 145 -10.99 4.13 2.19
CA LEU A 145 -9.88 4.98 1.73
C LEU A 145 -9.75 5.03 0.21
N ARG A 146 -10.59 4.31 -0.56
CA ARG A 146 -10.45 4.23 -2.02
C ARG A 146 -10.33 5.60 -2.68
N ASN A 147 -11.28 6.51 -2.44
CA ASN A 147 -11.28 7.82 -3.10
C ASN A 147 -10.08 8.67 -2.69
N GLU A 148 -9.67 8.55 -1.43
CA GLU A 148 -8.53 9.26 -0.88
C GLU A 148 -7.21 8.76 -1.50
N LEU A 149 -6.99 7.45 -1.51
CA LEU A 149 -5.82 6.82 -2.14
C LEU A 149 -5.76 7.13 -3.65
N MET A 150 -6.90 7.15 -4.33
CA MET A 150 -6.97 7.58 -5.73
C MET A 150 -6.58 9.05 -5.91
N GLY A 151 -6.90 9.92 -4.93
CA GLY A 151 -6.49 11.32 -4.92
C GLY A 151 -4.98 11.52 -4.74
N TYR A 152 -4.27 10.55 -4.16
CA TYR A 152 -2.81 10.58 -4.01
C TYR A 152 -2.06 10.08 -5.24
N LEU A 153 -2.74 9.46 -6.20
CA LEU A 153 -2.11 8.96 -7.41
C LEU A 153 -1.54 10.11 -8.23
N LYS A 154 -0.30 9.93 -8.68
CA LYS A 154 0.33 10.87 -9.58
C LYS A 154 -0.46 10.92 -10.89
N THR A 155 -0.87 12.11 -11.29
CA THR A 155 -1.47 12.31 -12.61
C THR A 155 -0.42 12.03 -13.69
N THR A 156 -0.69 11.05 -14.56
CA THR A 156 0.20 10.78 -15.69
C THR A 156 0.21 11.96 -16.65
N LYS A 157 1.40 12.53 -16.88
CA LYS A 157 1.62 13.48 -17.99
C LYS A 157 1.77 12.76 -19.33
N ASN A 158 2.01 11.45 -19.28
CA ASN A 158 2.26 10.64 -20.45
C ASN A 158 0.92 10.23 -21.08
N LYS A 159 0.71 10.58 -22.35
CA LYS A 159 -0.55 10.31 -23.07
C LYS A 159 -0.66 8.89 -23.63
N PHE A 160 0.37 8.07 -23.41
CA PHE A 160 0.52 6.71 -23.94
C PHE A 160 -0.06 6.57 -25.36
N PRO A 161 0.45 7.36 -26.33
CA PRO A 161 -0.24 7.57 -27.62
C PRO A 161 -0.42 6.28 -28.42
N ASN A 162 0.45 5.30 -28.21
CA ASN A 162 0.48 4.03 -28.94
C ASN A 162 -0.32 2.92 -28.26
N LEU A 163 -0.95 3.17 -27.10
CA LEU A 163 -1.83 2.17 -26.50
C LEU A 163 -3.17 2.15 -27.25
N PRO A 164 -3.74 0.96 -27.52
CA PRO A 164 -5.07 0.83 -28.09
C PRO A 164 -6.10 1.59 -27.24
N LYS A 165 -7.00 2.31 -27.90
CA LYS A 165 -8.08 3.06 -27.25
C LYS A 165 -9.42 2.56 -27.75
N SER A 166 -10.36 2.42 -26.83
CA SER A 166 -11.75 2.17 -27.22
C SER A 166 -12.29 3.36 -28.02
N SER A 167 -13.09 3.07 -29.03
CA SER A 167 -13.83 4.01 -29.88
C SER A 167 -15.31 3.60 -29.92
N SER A 168 -16.14 4.33 -30.67
CA SER A 168 -17.53 3.91 -30.92
C SER A 168 -17.64 2.53 -31.59
N ASN A 169 -16.61 2.12 -32.32
CA ASN A 169 -16.61 0.92 -33.16
C ASN A 169 -15.59 -0.13 -32.68
N THR A 170 -14.89 0.13 -31.59
CA THR A 170 -13.82 -0.75 -31.10
C THR A 170 -13.81 -0.73 -29.58
N PHE A 171 -13.98 -1.89 -28.96
CA PHE A 171 -13.84 -2.04 -27.52
C PHE A 171 -12.50 -2.72 -27.20
N VAL A 172 -11.66 -2.06 -26.41
CA VAL A 172 -10.38 -2.63 -25.98
C VAL A 172 -10.55 -3.31 -24.64
N THR A 173 -10.27 -4.62 -24.61
CA THR A 173 -10.22 -5.41 -23.38
C THR A 173 -8.77 -5.64 -22.95
N CYS A 174 -8.41 -5.16 -21.77
CA CYS A 174 -7.08 -5.39 -21.19
C CYS A 174 -7.11 -6.61 -20.25
N VAL A 175 -6.29 -7.61 -20.55
CA VAL A 175 -6.18 -8.84 -19.74
C VAL A 175 -4.84 -8.85 -19.02
N HIS A 176 -4.85 -8.85 -17.69
CA HIS A 176 -3.65 -9.01 -16.87
C HIS A 176 -3.50 -10.47 -16.43
N ILE A 177 -2.36 -11.08 -16.76
CA ILE A 177 -2.11 -12.51 -16.54
C ILE A 177 -0.84 -12.66 -15.72
N ARG A 178 -1.02 -13.17 -14.52
CA ARG A 178 0.08 -13.45 -13.61
C ARG A 178 0.69 -14.81 -13.98
N ARG A 179 1.92 -14.82 -14.49
CA ARG A 179 2.61 -16.03 -14.96
C ARG A 179 3.87 -16.38 -14.16
N THR A 180 4.66 -15.37 -13.81
CA THR A 180 6.08 -15.52 -13.44
C THR A 180 6.31 -16.34 -12.18
N ASP A 181 5.48 -16.17 -11.15
CA ASP A 181 5.54 -16.93 -9.91
C ASP A 181 4.98 -18.36 -10.05
N PHE A 182 3.96 -18.55 -10.90
CA PHE A 182 3.39 -19.86 -11.16
C PHE A 182 4.32 -20.78 -11.95
N VAL A 183 5.05 -20.25 -12.93
CA VAL A 183 6.07 -21.03 -13.68
C VAL A 183 7.13 -21.57 -12.71
N GLY A 184 7.65 -20.72 -11.82
CA GLY A 184 8.72 -21.09 -10.89
C GLY A 184 8.31 -22.11 -9.82
N SER A 185 7.02 -22.20 -9.51
CA SER A 185 6.47 -23.13 -8.50
C SER A 185 5.84 -24.39 -9.11
N GLY A 186 5.93 -24.59 -10.44
CA GLY A 186 5.40 -25.78 -11.11
C GLY A 186 3.87 -25.80 -11.27
N PHE A 187 3.19 -24.67 -11.06
CA PHE A 187 1.76 -24.56 -11.35
C PHE A 187 1.52 -24.47 -12.84
N HIS A 188 0.36 -24.96 -13.29
CA HIS A 188 -0.07 -24.80 -14.68
C HIS A 188 -0.28 -23.31 -15.00
N VAL A 189 0.38 -22.82 -16.05
CA VAL A 189 0.25 -21.44 -16.51
C VAL A 189 -0.51 -21.44 -17.82
N PRO A 190 -1.60 -20.65 -17.93
CA PRO A 190 -2.38 -20.61 -19.15
C PRO A 190 -1.53 -20.12 -20.33
N ASP A 191 -1.63 -20.83 -21.44
CA ASP A 191 -1.06 -20.41 -22.72
C ASP A 191 -1.99 -19.45 -23.45
N GLU A 192 -1.48 -18.84 -24.51
CA GLU A 192 -2.23 -17.87 -25.33
C GLU A 192 -3.56 -18.45 -25.85
N LYS A 193 -3.56 -19.72 -26.26
CA LYS A 193 -4.74 -20.39 -26.80
C LYS A 193 -5.83 -20.51 -25.75
N PHE A 194 -5.47 -20.93 -24.52
CA PHE A 194 -6.39 -21.00 -23.40
C PHE A 194 -6.97 -19.63 -23.08
N ILE A 195 -6.14 -18.59 -23.03
CA ILE A 195 -6.55 -17.22 -22.72
C ILE A 195 -7.56 -16.71 -23.74
N LEU A 196 -7.25 -16.84 -25.04
CA LEU A 196 -8.14 -16.41 -26.12
C LEU A 196 -9.47 -17.17 -26.09
N SER A 197 -9.43 -18.49 -25.87
CA SER A 197 -10.63 -19.31 -25.78
C SER A 197 -11.49 -18.94 -24.56
N ALA A 198 -10.87 -18.64 -23.41
CA ALA A 198 -11.56 -18.19 -22.22
C ALA A 198 -12.22 -16.82 -22.43
N MET A 199 -11.54 -15.90 -23.12
CA MET A 199 -12.11 -14.59 -23.47
C MET A 199 -13.32 -14.72 -24.40
N GLN A 200 -13.22 -15.54 -25.45
CA GLN A 200 -14.34 -15.83 -26.36
C GLN A 200 -15.53 -16.44 -25.61
N PHE A 201 -15.28 -17.38 -24.70
CA PHE A 201 -16.33 -17.97 -23.88
C PHE A 201 -17.05 -16.94 -23.00
N VAL A 202 -16.29 -16.03 -22.36
CA VAL A 202 -16.85 -14.95 -21.53
C VAL A 202 -17.69 -13.99 -22.37
N GLU A 203 -17.23 -13.60 -23.56
CA GLU A 203 -17.98 -12.72 -24.48
C GLU A 203 -19.29 -13.36 -24.95
N GLN A 204 -19.27 -14.64 -25.31
CA GLN A 204 -20.46 -15.38 -25.73
C GLN A 204 -21.49 -15.48 -24.59
N LYS A 205 -21.05 -15.82 -23.37
CA LYS A 205 -21.91 -15.90 -22.18
C LYS A 205 -22.46 -14.54 -21.75
N GLY A 206 -21.66 -13.48 -21.85
CA GLY A 206 -22.07 -12.10 -21.56
C GLY A 206 -23.14 -11.61 -22.52
N SER A 207 -22.95 -11.85 -23.82
CA SER A 207 -23.93 -11.53 -24.87
C SER A 207 -25.23 -12.30 -24.68
N TYR A 208 -25.17 -13.56 -24.25
CA TYR A 208 -26.35 -14.37 -23.97
C TYR A 208 -27.22 -13.81 -22.83
N LYS A 209 -26.61 -13.16 -21.83
CA LYS A 209 -27.36 -12.52 -20.73
C LYS A 209 -28.03 -11.21 -21.14
N LEU A 210 -27.42 -10.44 -22.05
CA LEU A 210 -27.98 -9.19 -22.57
C LEU A 210 -29.14 -9.41 -23.55
N LEU A 211 -29.21 -10.58 -24.19
CA LEU A 211 -30.33 -10.96 -25.07
C LEU A 211 -31.54 -11.52 -24.31
N GLN A 212 -31.45 -11.70 -22.98
CA GLN A 212 -32.53 -12.21 -22.13
C GLN A 212 -33.05 -11.17 -21.11
N SER A 213 -32.56 -9.92 -21.19
CA SER A 213 -32.98 -8.78 -20.35
C SER A 213 -33.58 -7.68 -21.22
#